data_AF-S6F6I9-F1
#
_entry.id   AF-S6F6I9-F1
#
_cell.length_a   1.000
_cell.length_b   1.000
_cell.length_c   1.000
_cell.angle_alpha   90.00
_cell.angle_beta   90.00
_cell.angle_gamma   90.00
#
_symmetry.space_group_name_H-M   'P 1'
#
loop_
_entity.id
_entity.type
_entity.pdbx_description
1 polymer ?
#
loop_
_entity_poly.entity_id
_entity_poly.type
_entity_poly.pdbx_seq_one_letter_code
_entity_poly.pdbx_strand_id
1 'polypeptide(L)'
;MKMGISSFATKYGFQSFPHYTSDRSGAKVNKIVIHHMAGTNYDIVPSIWQTREASAHYGIGKNGEIRAYVDENNTAWHAGNWNANISSIGIENCNATGSPSWNINQATIDACAKLVADIAKRHGLGKLVVNQNLFPHSYFSNTSCPGMLLGKLQYIADKANAINSGGGSATPSQSTSGLYRVRKSWADAKSQVGAFKDLTNAKNCADRNKGYSVFDEGGKLIYPTGGGSANTATKKLVVQVNGLNIRNRPSLNGTVVGTYNKGATWTLPKDEKLTIADGWVWARCPIGYCAVGKTTGKTEPDDYILIS
;
A
#
# COMPACT_ATOMS: atom_id res chain seq x y z
N MET A 1 -10.24 -31.07 -6.93
CA MET A 1 -8.84 -30.86 -7.38
C MET A 1 -8.00 -30.55 -6.16
N LYS A 2 -6.80 -31.15 -6.03
CA LYS A 2 -5.79 -30.66 -5.08
C LYS A 2 -5.48 -29.21 -5.44
N MET A 3 -5.79 -28.27 -4.56
CA MET A 3 -5.47 -26.85 -4.77
C MET A 3 -3.97 -26.73 -4.54
N GLY A 4 -3.19 -26.54 -5.60
CA GLY A 4 -1.75 -26.32 -5.49
C GLY A 4 -1.43 -24.88 -5.07
N ILE A 5 -0.39 -24.31 -5.65
CA ILE A 5 -0.02 -22.91 -5.42
C ILE A 5 -0.84 -21.95 -6.29
N SER A 6 -0.94 -20.69 -5.87
CA SER A 6 -1.49 -19.58 -6.64
C SER A 6 -0.75 -19.41 -7.96
N SER A 7 -1.47 -19.09 -9.04
CA SER A 7 -0.87 -18.77 -10.34
C SER A 7 -0.07 -17.47 -10.34
N PHE A 8 -0.17 -16.64 -9.29
CA PHE A 8 0.65 -15.44 -9.13
C PHE A 8 2.01 -15.72 -8.51
N ALA A 9 2.24 -16.93 -7.98
CA ALA A 9 3.43 -17.27 -7.23
C ALA A 9 4.40 -18.11 -8.06
N THR A 10 5.69 -17.85 -7.90
CA THR A 10 6.76 -18.74 -8.39
C THR A 10 7.32 -19.57 -7.25
N LYS A 11 7.67 -20.83 -7.51
CA LYS A 11 8.32 -21.68 -6.50
C LYS A 11 9.73 -21.17 -6.22
N TYR A 12 10.11 -21.06 -4.95
CA TYR A 12 11.46 -20.67 -4.54
C TYR A 12 11.79 -21.30 -3.19
N GLY A 13 12.80 -22.18 -3.12
CA GLY A 13 13.01 -23.01 -1.93
C GLY A 13 11.77 -23.84 -1.54
N PHE A 14 10.98 -24.24 -2.54
CA PHE A 14 9.67 -24.85 -2.35
C PHE A 14 9.81 -26.20 -1.64
N GLN A 15 9.34 -26.25 -0.39
CA GLN A 15 9.41 -27.40 0.50
C GLN A 15 10.84 -27.94 0.65
N SER A 16 11.84 -27.08 0.54
CA SER A 16 13.26 -27.44 0.71
C SER A 16 13.70 -27.47 2.18
N PHE A 17 12.77 -27.23 3.12
CA PHE A 17 12.98 -27.15 4.57
C PHE A 17 11.99 -28.07 5.29
N PRO A 18 12.30 -28.55 6.51
CA PRO A 18 11.51 -29.62 7.15
C PRO A 18 10.25 -29.12 7.89
N HIS A 19 10.14 -27.82 8.17
CA HIS A 19 9.13 -27.27 9.09
C HIS A 19 7.76 -27.01 8.43
N TYR A 20 7.15 -28.06 7.90
CA TYR A 20 5.74 -28.11 7.50
C TYR A 20 5.21 -29.53 7.73
N THR A 21 3.90 -29.68 7.89
CA THR A 21 3.28 -31.00 8.01
C THR A 21 2.56 -31.34 6.71
N SER A 22 2.69 -32.58 6.25
CA SER A 22 1.89 -33.07 5.12
C SER A 22 0.42 -32.99 5.46
N ASP A 23 -0.41 -32.69 4.46
CA ASP A 23 -1.85 -32.52 4.60
C ASP A 23 -2.29 -31.46 5.62
N ARG A 24 -3.59 -31.47 5.94
CA ARG A 24 -4.27 -30.52 6.82
C ARG A 24 -5.02 -31.20 7.95
N SER A 25 -4.67 -32.46 8.27
CA SER A 25 -5.34 -33.26 9.30
C SER A 25 -6.87 -33.32 9.12
N GLY A 26 -7.33 -33.38 7.87
CA GLY A 26 -8.75 -33.37 7.51
C GLY A 26 -9.43 -31.98 7.54
N ALA A 27 -8.76 -30.93 8.00
CA ALA A 27 -9.30 -29.58 8.00
C ALA A 27 -9.32 -28.98 6.58
N LYS A 28 -10.28 -28.07 6.37
CA LYS A 28 -10.35 -27.25 5.16
C LYS A 28 -9.76 -25.88 5.43
N VAL A 29 -9.14 -25.29 4.42
CA VAL A 29 -8.76 -23.87 4.46
C VAL A 29 -10.04 -23.06 4.56
N ASN A 30 -10.18 -22.28 5.62
CA ASN A 30 -11.31 -21.36 5.83
C ASN A 30 -10.86 -19.93 6.17
N LYS A 31 -9.56 -19.69 6.26
CA LYS A 31 -9.02 -18.36 6.60
C LYS A 31 -7.62 -18.12 6.02
N ILE A 32 -7.20 -16.86 6.05
CA ILE A 32 -5.87 -16.40 5.64
C ILE A 32 -5.24 -15.65 6.82
N VAL A 33 -3.96 -15.88 7.08
CA VAL A 33 -3.21 -15.18 8.13
C VAL A 33 -2.11 -14.34 7.51
N ILE A 34 -2.16 -13.04 7.79
CA ILE A 34 -1.21 -12.05 7.29
C ILE A 34 -0.09 -11.88 8.30
N HIS A 35 1.14 -11.94 7.79
CA HIS A 35 2.37 -11.72 8.53
C HIS A 35 3.19 -10.61 7.88
N HIS A 36 4.00 -9.92 8.68
CA HIS A 36 5.18 -9.26 8.14
C HIS A 36 6.38 -10.19 8.34
N MET A 37 7.35 -10.10 7.43
CA MET A 37 8.53 -10.96 7.46
C MET A 37 9.48 -10.65 8.62
N ALA A 38 9.30 -9.49 9.26
CA ALA A 38 10.27 -8.90 10.19
C ALA A 38 11.69 -8.85 9.58
N GLY A 39 11.75 -8.62 8.27
CA GLY A 39 12.98 -8.71 7.50
C GLY A 39 12.85 -8.01 6.16
N THR A 40 13.98 -7.52 5.67
CA THR A 40 14.07 -6.80 4.39
C THR A 40 14.75 -7.62 3.29
N ASN A 41 15.29 -8.79 3.63
CA ASN A 41 15.89 -9.71 2.69
C ASN A 41 14.89 -10.84 2.39
N TYR A 42 14.32 -10.79 1.20
CA TYR A 42 13.30 -11.73 0.75
C TYR A 42 13.88 -13.09 0.32
N ASP A 43 15.15 -13.12 -0.08
CA ASP A 43 15.78 -14.28 -0.70
C ASP A 43 16.23 -15.33 0.33
N ILE A 44 16.43 -14.93 1.58
CA ILE A 44 16.94 -15.79 2.65
C ILE A 44 15.86 -16.61 3.36
N VAL A 45 14.59 -16.39 3.04
CA VAL A 45 13.45 -16.96 3.77
C VAL A 45 13.52 -18.50 3.86
N PRO A 46 13.78 -19.26 2.79
CA PRO A 46 13.91 -20.72 2.89
C PRO A 46 15.05 -21.17 3.81
N SER A 47 16.17 -20.44 3.83
CA SER A 47 17.32 -20.77 4.67
C SER A 47 17.02 -20.57 6.16
N ILE A 48 16.23 -19.56 6.52
CA ILE A 48 15.78 -19.34 7.90
C ILE A 48 14.95 -20.52 8.40
N TRP A 49 14.06 -21.04 7.55
CA TRP A 49 13.16 -22.13 7.90
C TRP A 49 13.82 -23.51 7.87
N GLN A 50 15.11 -23.62 7.54
CA GLN A 50 15.84 -24.87 7.73
C GLN A 50 15.97 -25.25 9.21
N THR A 51 16.16 -24.25 10.08
CA THR A 51 16.45 -24.47 11.50
C THR A 51 15.41 -23.84 12.42
N ARG A 52 14.68 -22.82 11.96
CA ARG A 52 13.56 -22.25 12.70
C ARG A 52 12.31 -23.09 12.48
N GLU A 53 11.67 -23.53 13.56
CA GLU A 53 10.37 -24.24 13.56
C GLU A 53 9.20 -23.33 13.13
N ALA A 54 9.30 -22.80 11.92
CA ALA A 54 8.31 -21.94 11.30
C ALA A 54 8.37 -22.10 9.78
N SER A 55 7.25 -21.81 9.12
CA SER A 55 7.18 -21.66 7.66
C SER A 55 5.90 -20.93 7.27
N ALA A 56 5.80 -20.47 6.03
CA ALA A 56 4.55 -19.95 5.47
C ALA A 56 4.30 -20.54 4.08
N HIS A 57 3.07 -20.42 3.56
CA HIS A 57 2.76 -20.90 2.21
C HIS A 57 3.33 -19.96 1.16
N TYR A 58 3.23 -18.65 1.41
CA TYR A 58 3.68 -17.61 0.50
C TYR A 58 4.55 -16.56 1.16
N GLY A 59 5.39 -15.94 0.34
CA GLY A 59 6.08 -14.70 0.63
C GLY A 59 5.79 -13.65 -0.43
N ILE A 60 5.91 -12.38 -0.07
CA ILE A 60 5.75 -11.25 -0.99
C ILE A 60 6.94 -10.29 -0.81
N GLY A 61 7.65 -10.04 -1.91
CA GLY A 61 8.80 -9.14 -1.98
C GLY A 61 8.41 -7.66 -1.93
N LYS A 62 9.42 -6.80 -1.84
CA LYS A 62 9.26 -5.34 -1.75
C LYS A 62 8.64 -4.70 -2.99
N ASN A 63 8.72 -5.37 -4.16
CA ASN A 63 8.12 -4.90 -5.40
C ASN A 63 6.86 -5.69 -5.78
N GLY A 64 6.35 -6.52 -4.86
CA GLY A 64 5.13 -7.31 -5.05
C GLY A 64 5.36 -8.69 -5.69
N GLU A 65 6.60 -9.14 -5.79
CA GLU A 65 6.93 -10.48 -6.30
C GLU A 65 6.45 -11.56 -5.31
N ILE A 66 5.66 -12.52 -5.79
CA ILE A 66 5.08 -13.55 -4.92
C ILE A 66 5.84 -14.86 -5.11
N ARG A 67 6.28 -15.46 -4.00
CA ARG A 67 6.91 -16.78 -3.98
C ARG A 67 6.06 -17.75 -3.19
N ALA A 68 6.02 -18.99 -3.64
CA ALA A 68 5.44 -20.11 -2.93
C ALA A 68 6.55 -20.94 -2.27
N TYR A 69 6.32 -21.31 -1.01
CA TYR A 69 7.27 -22.08 -0.21
C TYR A 69 6.70 -23.41 0.28
N VAL A 70 5.42 -23.45 0.69
CA VAL A 70 4.72 -24.69 1.09
C VAL A 70 3.50 -24.84 0.20
N ASP A 71 3.25 -26.07 -0.27
CA ASP A 71 2.02 -26.39 -1.03
C ASP A 71 0.79 -26.11 -0.17
N GLU A 72 -0.27 -25.53 -0.73
CA GLU A 72 -1.48 -25.21 0.05
C GLU A 72 -2.22 -26.45 0.57
N ASN A 73 -1.99 -27.62 -0.03
CA ASN A 73 -2.51 -28.88 0.49
C ASN A 73 -1.83 -29.33 1.79
N ASN A 74 -0.67 -28.75 2.11
CA ASN A 74 0.09 -29.03 3.32
C ASN A 74 -0.11 -27.91 4.36
N THR A 75 0.32 -28.17 5.58
CA THR A 75 0.23 -27.26 6.72
C THR A 75 1.56 -26.57 6.96
N ALA A 76 1.68 -25.29 6.60
CA ALA A 76 2.81 -24.45 7.02
C ALA A 76 2.70 -24.06 8.50
N TRP A 77 3.84 -23.95 9.19
CA TRP A 77 3.91 -23.64 10.62
C TRP A 77 4.07 -22.12 10.85
N HIS A 78 3.02 -21.33 10.61
CA HIS A 78 3.16 -19.87 10.63
C HIS A 78 2.51 -19.19 11.84
N ALA A 79 1.40 -19.72 12.37
CA ALA A 79 0.55 -18.98 13.30
C ALA A 79 0.93 -19.14 14.77
N GLY A 80 1.86 -20.04 15.11
CA GLY A 80 2.10 -20.45 16.50
C GLY A 80 0.90 -21.14 17.16
N ASN A 81 -0.09 -21.54 16.35
CA ASN A 81 -1.34 -22.15 16.80
C ASN A 81 -1.73 -23.24 15.80
N TRP A 82 -1.77 -24.49 16.25
CA TRP A 82 -1.99 -25.64 15.37
C TRP A 82 -3.34 -25.60 14.65
N ASN A 83 -4.42 -25.29 15.39
CA ASN A 83 -5.76 -25.18 14.82
C ASN A 83 -5.84 -24.08 13.75
N ALA A 84 -5.11 -22.98 13.94
CA ALA A 84 -4.97 -21.96 12.92
C ALA A 84 -4.23 -22.51 11.69
N ASN A 85 -3.02 -23.07 11.88
CA ASN A 85 -2.18 -23.59 10.80
C ASN A 85 -2.93 -24.56 9.88
N ILE A 86 -3.57 -25.60 10.44
CA ILE A 86 -4.24 -26.66 9.64
C ILE A 86 -5.45 -26.16 8.84
N SER A 87 -5.99 -24.98 9.17
CA SER A 87 -7.16 -24.40 8.47
C SER A 87 -6.89 -23.05 7.82
N SER A 88 -5.63 -22.62 7.73
CA SER A 88 -5.27 -21.33 7.14
C SER A 88 -4.13 -21.35 6.13
N ILE A 89 -4.11 -20.33 5.27
CA ILE A 89 -2.96 -19.97 4.44
C ILE A 89 -2.22 -18.79 5.08
N GLY A 90 -0.98 -19.00 5.51
CA GLY A 90 -0.05 -17.95 5.95
C GLY A 90 0.69 -17.25 4.79
N ILE A 91 0.74 -15.91 4.83
CA ILE A 91 1.43 -15.05 3.86
C ILE A 91 2.42 -14.12 4.59
N GLU A 92 3.70 -14.23 4.25
CA GLU A 92 4.78 -13.38 4.75
C GLU A 92 5.04 -12.17 3.85
N ASN A 93 4.97 -10.96 4.38
CA ASN A 93 5.16 -9.73 3.61
C ASN A 93 6.50 -9.09 3.96
N CYS A 94 7.42 -9.05 3.00
CA CYS A 94 8.75 -8.47 3.18
C CYS A 94 8.65 -6.99 3.55
N ASN A 95 9.37 -6.60 4.60
CA ASN A 95 9.43 -5.22 5.02
C ASN A 95 10.34 -4.43 4.08
N ALA A 96 9.98 -3.18 3.82
CA ALA A 96 10.83 -2.20 3.16
C ALA A 96 12.01 -1.82 4.08
N THR A 97 11.74 -1.70 5.37
CA THR A 97 12.71 -1.28 6.40
C THR A 97 12.69 -2.23 7.60
N GLY A 98 13.81 -2.29 8.33
CA GLY A 98 13.89 -3.00 9.60
C GLY A 98 13.36 -2.18 10.78
N SER A 99 13.68 -2.66 11.98
CA SER A 99 13.44 -1.95 13.24
C SER A 99 13.98 -0.51 13.20
N PRO A 100 13.30 0.47 13.85
CA PRO A 100 12.01 0.33 14.54
C PRO A 100 10.81 0.52 13.62
N SER A 101 11.02 0.98 12.38
CA SER A 101 9.95 1.45 11.50
C SER A 101 9.12 0.34 10.85
N TRP A 102 9.74 -0.80 10.51
CA TRP A 102 9.07 -1.96 9.92
C TRP A 102 8.12 -1.64 8.75
N ASN A 103 8.44 -0.60 7.97
CA ASN A 103 7.58 -0.13 6.88
C ASN A 103 7.42 -1.22 5.82
N ILE A 104 6.32 -1.18 5.08
CA ILE A 104 6.02 -2.11 4.00
C ILE A 104 5.62 -1.29 2.77
N ASN A 105 6.17 -1.66 1.62
CA ASN A 105 5.90 -0.96 0.36
C ASN A 105 4.45 -1.17 -0.09
N GLN A 106 3.88 -0.16 -0.76
CA GLN A 106 2.54 -0.28 -1.32
C GLN A 106 2.43 -1.44 -2.33
N ALA A 107 3.48 -1.69 -3.10
CA ALA A 107 3.53 -2.83 -4.04
C ALA A 107 3.36 -4.19 -3.33
N THR A 108 3.97 -4.37 -2.16
CA THR A 108 3.79 -5.56 -1.31
C THR A 108 2.35 -5.68 -0.81
N ILE A 109 1.76 -4.59 -0.33
CA ILE A 109 0.36 -4.55 0.15
C ILE A 109 -0.63 -4.88 -0.97
N ASP A 110 -0.38 -4.35 -2.17
CA ASP A 110 -1.24 -4.55 -3.34
C ASP A 110 -1.16 -5.99 -3.87
N ALA A 111 0.05 -6.55 -3.93
CA ALA A 111 0.25 -7.97 -4.24
C ALA A 111 -0.41 -8.88 -3.19
N CYS A 112 -0.35 -8.49 -1.91
CA CYS A 112 -1.03 -9.19 -0.82
C CYS A 112 -2.55 -9.24 -1.04
N ALA A 113 -3.18 -8.09 -1.34
CA ALA A 113 -4.62 -8.07 -1.64
C ALA A 113 -4.99 -8.94 -2.86
N LYS A 114 -4.15 -8.93 -3.90
CA LYS A 114 -4.35 -9.77 -5.10
C LYS A 114 -4.25 -11.26 -4.78
N LEU A 115 -3.26 -11.66 -3.99
CA LEU A 115 -3.09 -13.04 -3.54
C LEU A 115 -4.22 -13.49 -2.62
N VAL A 116 -4.60 -12.64 -1.67
CA VAL A 116 -5.72 -12.87 -0.74
C VAL A 116 -7.03 -13.10 -1.50
N ALA A 117 -7.29 -12.31 -2.56
CA ALA A 117 -8.45 -12.50 -3.43
C ALA A 117 -8.42 -13.88 -4.13
N ASP A 118 -7.29 -14.23 -4.74
CA ASP A 118 -7.10 -15.52 -5.41
C ASP A 118 -7.31 -16.70 -4.46
N ILE A 119 -6.68 -16.68 -3.28
CA ILE A 119 -6.86 -17.71 -2.25
C ILE A 119 -8.33 -17.79 -1.83
N ALA A 120 -8.99 -16.65 -1.58
CA ALA A 120 -10.39 -16.63 -1.20
C ALA A 120 -11.31 -17.23 -2.27
N LYS A 121 -11.04 -16.97 -3.54
CA LYS A 121 -11.79 -17.54 -4.66
C LYS A 121 -11.56 -19.04 -4.80
N ARG A 122 -10.30 -19.47 -4.76
CA ARG A 122 -9.94 -20.89 -4.90
C ARG A 122 -10.48 -21.73 -3.75
N HIS A 123 -10.37 -21.25 -2.50
CA HIS A 123 -10.86 -21.99 -1.33
C HIS A 123 -12.32 -21.72 -0.97
N GLY A 124 -13.03 -20.87 -1.70
CA GLY A 124 -14.44 -20.59 -1.45
C GLY A 124 -14.70 -19.88 -0.13
N LEU A 125 -13.82 -18.95 0.28
CA LEU A 125 -13.90 -18.24 1.57
C LEU A 125 -15.03 -17.19 1.62
N GLY A 126 -15.65 -16.88 0.48
CA GLY A 126 -16.66 -15.83 0.37
C GLY A 126 -16.07 -14.42 0.51
N LYS A 127 -16.88 -13.50 1.06
CA LYS A 127 -16.46 -12.12 1.35
C LYS A 127 -15.42 -12.13 2.47
N LEU A 128 -14.28 -11.52 2.24
CA LEU A 128 -13.22 -11.35 3.21
C LEU A 128 -13.59 -10.29 4.24
N VAL A 129 -13.53 -10.66 5.52
CA VAL A 129 -13.76 -9.76 6.64
C VAL A 129 -12.64 -9.96 7.65
N VAL A 130 -12.04 -8.84 8.05
CA VAL A 130 -10.98 -8.82 9.05
C VAL A 130 -11.49 -9.46 10.34
N ASN A 131 -10.68 -10.33 10.94
CA ASN A 131 -10.99 -11.11 12.13
C ASN A 131 -12.16 -12.12 11.98
N GLN A 132 -12.54 -12.48 10.75
CA GLN A 132 -13.47 -13.59 10.49
C GLN A 132 -12.87 -14.66 9.57
N ASN A 133 -12.29 -14.25 8.45
CA ASN A 133 -11.60 -15.14 7.50
C ASN A 133 -10.30 -14.51 6.93
N LEU A 134 -9.96 -13.28 7.30
CA LEU A 134 -8.66 -12.66 7.12
C LEU A 134 -8.16 -12.16 8.47
N PHE A 135 -7.03 -12.67 8.95
CA PHE A 135 -6.56 -12.42 10.31
C PHE A 135 -5.12 -11.87 10.34
N PRO A 136 -4.79 -10.97 11.28
CA PRO A 136 -3.41 -10.76 11.67
C PRO A 136 -2.85 -11.98 12.41
N HIS A 137 -1.53 -12.18 12.38
CA HIS A 137 -0.88 -13.18 13.23
C HIS A 137 -1.14 -12.95 14.73
N SER A 138 -1.14 -11.69 15.19
CA SER A 138 -1.43 -11.32 16.58
C SER A 138 -2.81 -11.74 17.09
N TYR A 139 -3.72 -12.15 16.22
CA TYR A 139 -4.99 -12.75 16.63
C TYR A 139 -4.80 -14.14 17.28
N PHE A 140 -3.77 -14.89 16.87
CA PHE A 140 -3.56 -16.29 17.28
C PHE A 140 -2.40 -16.49 18.26
N SER A 141 -1.48 -15.53 18.35
CA SER A 141 -0.27 -15.61 19.15
C SER A 141 0.04 -14.26 19.80
N ASN A 142 0.69 -14.27 20.96
CA ASN A 142 1.23 -13.05 21.57
C ASN A 142 2.49 -12.59 20.81
N THR A 143 2.30 -11.78 19.78
CA THR A 143 3.36 -11.31 18.88
C THR A 143 3.07 -9.89 18.38
N SER A 144 4.12 -9.17 17.98
CA SER A 144 3.99 -7.87 17.30
C SER A 144 3.67 -8.00 15.81
N CYS A 145 3.75 -9.22 15.25
CA CYS A 145 3.33 -9.52 13.89
C CYS A 145 1.80 -9.29 13.75
N PRO A 146 1.31 -8.59 12.70
CA PRO A 146 1.98 -8.32 11.42
C PRO A 146 2.60 -6.92 11.31
N GLY A 147 2.94 -6.29 12.44
CA GLY A 147 3.54 -4.96 12.47
C GLY A 147 2.67 -3.92 11.75
N MET A 148 3.28 -3.17 10.82
CA MET A 148 2.60 -2.10 10.08
C MET A 148 1.41 -2.57 9.24
N LEU A 149 1.29 -3.87 8.93
CA LEU A 149 0.13 -4.40 8.20
C LEU A 149 -1.14 -4.46 9.05
N LEU A 150 -1.05 -4.37 10.38
CA LEU A 150 -2.23 -4.40 11.23
C LEU A 150 -3.20 -3.27 10.84
N GLY A 151 -2.67 -2.07 10.64
CA GLY A 151 -3.43 -0.91 10.14
C GLY A 151 -3.78 -0.95 8.65
N LYS A 152 -3.42 -2.02 7.93
CA LYS A 152 -3.66 -2.21 6.48
C LYS A 152 -4.57 -3.39 6.17
N LEU A 153 -4.95 -4.21 7.16
CA LEU A 153 -5.79 -5.38 6.95
C LEU A 153 -7.14 -5.04 6.30
N GLN A 154 -7.77 -3.95 6.73
CA GLN A 154 -9.04 -3.54 6.14
C GLN A 154 -8.89 -3.15 4.67
N TYR A 155 -7.84 -2.39 4.34
CA TYR A 155 -7.51 -2.04 2.95
C TYR A 155 -7.29 -3.30 2.09
N ILE A 156 -6.56 -4.29 2.61
CA ILE A 156 -6.31 -5.57 1.93
C ILE A 156 -7.62 -6.32 1.70
N ALA A 157 -8.47 -6.44 2.72
CA ALA A 157 -9.77 -7.10 2.62
C ALA A 157 -10.68 -6.43 1.59
N ASP A 158 -10.81 -5.10 1.63
CA ASP A 158 -11.65 -4.33 0.72
C ASP A 158 -11.19 -4.48 -0.73
N LYS A 159 -9.88 -4.33 -0.96
CA LYS A 159 -9.28 -4.49 -2.29
C LYS A 159 -9.43 -5.93 -2.82
N ALA A 160 -9.26 -6.94 -1.96
CA ALA A 160 -9.45 -8.33 -2.34
C ALA A 160 -10.91 -8.68 -2.65
N ASN A 161 -11.86 -8.16 -1.87
CA ASN A 161 -13.29 -8.31 -2.13
C ASN A 161 -13.69 -7.65 -3.45
N ALA A 162 -13.16 -6.46 -3.74
CA ALA A 162 -13.40 -5.78 -5.01
C ALA A 162 -12.94 -6.64 -6.20
N ILE A 163 -11.79 -7.32 -6.09
CA ILE A 163 -11.29 -8.26 -7.11
C ILE A 163 -12.26 -9.44 -7.30
N ASN A 164 -12.78 -10.02 -6.21
CA ASN A 164 -13.56 -11.26 -6.26
C ASN A 164 -15.04 -11.09 -6.65
N SER A 165 -15.63 -9.91 -6.46
CA SER A 165 -17.07 -9.66 -6.66
C SER A 165 -17.48 -9.58 -8.15
N GLY A 166 -16.72 -10.17 -9.07
CA GLY A 166 -16.92 -9.97 -10.51
C GLY A 166 -16.53 -8.57 -10.99
N GLY A 167 -15.86 -7.78 -10.14
CA GLY A 167 -15.14 -6.57 -10.49
C GLY A 167 -13.85 -6.85 -11.28
N GLY A 168 -13.89 -7.81 -12.20
CA GLY A 168 -12.88 -7.98 -13.24
C GLY A 168 -13.00 -6.82 -14.21
N SER A 169 -12.36 -5.70 -13.87
CA SER A 169 -12.54 -4.33 -14.37
C SER A 169 -13.39 -3.45 -13.45
N ALA A 170 -12.87 -3.15 -12.26
CA ALA A 170 -12.77 -1.73 -11.91
C ALA A 170 -11.35 -1.27 -12.22
N THR A 171 -11.06 -1.05 -13.50
CA THR A 171 -9.99 -0.15 -13.88
C THR A 171 -10.63 1.07 -14.52
N PRO A 172 -10.20 2.26 -14.11
CA PRO A 172 -10.18 2.84 -12.77
C PRO A 172 -11.52 3.59 -12.63
N SER A 173 -11.59 4.85 -12.19
CA SER A 173 -12.57 5.74 -12.85
C SER A 173 -12.37 5.57 -14.37
N GLN A 174 -13.26 4.82 -15.04
CA GLN A 174 -13.35 4.44 -16.48
C GLN A 174 -12.06 3.95 -17.20
N SER A 175 -12.15 2.84 -17.96
CA SER A 175 -11.32 2.55 -19.14
C SER A 175 -12.24 2.17 -20.29
N THR A 176 -12.45 3.09 -21.23
CA THR A 176 -12.68 2.74 -22.64
C THR A 176 -11.42 2.02 -23.15
N SER A 177 -11.52 1.19 -24.19
CA SER A 177 -10.43 0.33 -24.69
C SER A 177 -9.29 1.10 -25.40
N GLY A 178 -8.78 2.18 -24.82
CA GLY A 178 -7.82 3.07 -25.43
C GLY A 178 -7.10 4.00 -24.47
N LEU A 179 -5.96 4.56 -24.89
CA LEU A 179 -5.16 5.48 -24.06
C LEU A 179 -5.89 6.80 -23.82
N TYR A 180 -5.91 7.27 -22.57
CA TYR A 180 -6.35 8.62 -22.21
C TYR A 180 -5.35 9.66 -22.71
N ARG A 181 -5.80 10.55 -23.60
CA ARG A 181 -4.97 11.62 -24.17
C ARG A 181 -5.19 12.91 -23.39
N VAL A 182 -4.10 13.56 -23.01
CA VAL A 182 -4.13 14.88 -22.35
C VAL A 182 -3.79 15.95 -23.39
N ARG A 183 -4.77 16.78 -23.78
CA ARG A 183 -4.68 17.78 -24.87
C ARG A 183 -5.44 19.06 -24.50
N LYS A 184 -5.18 20.17 -25.19
CA LYS A 184 -6.01 21.39 -25.07
C LYS A 184 -7.41 21.21 -25.66
N SER A 185 -7.49 20.49 -26.78
CA SER A 185 -8.72 20.04 -27.41
C SER A 185 -8.47 18.72 -28.15
N TRP A 186 -9.52 17.97 -28.49
CA TRP A 186 -9.34 16.74 -29.26
C TRP A 186 -8.73 16.98 -30.64
N ALA A 187 -9.20 18.04 -31.33
CA ALA A 187 -8.74 18.42 -32.67
C ALA A 187 -7.27 18.88 -32.71
N ASP A 188 -6.74 19.43 -31.60
CA ASP A 188 -5.35 19.85 -31.51
C ASP A 188 -4.44 18.71 -31.03
N ALA A 189 -4.18 17.74 -31.92
CA ALA A 189 -3.34 16.59 -31.61
C ALA A 189 -1.88 16.95 -31.26
N LYS A 190 -1.36 18.07 -31.79
CA LYS A 190 0.01 18.54 -31.53
C LYS A 190 0.17 19.06 -30.10
N SER A 191 -0.91 19.51 -29.46
CA SER A 191 -0.87 19.91 -28.06
C SER A 191 -0.62 18.74 -27.09
N GLN A 192 -0.69 17.48 -27.51
CA GLN A 192 -0.68 16.35 -26.57
C GLN A 192 0.54 16.33 -25.63
N VAL A 193 0.29 16.40 -24.32
CA VAL A 193 1.33 16.37 -23.28
C VAL A 193 1.42 15.02 -22.55
N GLY A 194 0.48 14.11 -22.79
CA GLY A 194 0.51 12.78 -22.18
C GLY A 194 -0.50 11.80 -22.76
N ALA A 195 -0.20 10.51 -22.60
CA ALA A 195 -1.04 9.40 -22.99
C ALA A 195 -0.95 8.30 -21.93
N PHE A 196 -2.06 7.97 -21.26
CA PHE A 196 -2.04 7.09 -20.09
C PHE A 196 -3.07 5.98 -20.20
N LYS A 197 -2.71 4.78 -19.74
CA LYS A 197 -3.68 3.68 -19.55
C LYS A 197 -4.55 3.86 -18.30
N ASP A 198 -4.08 4.68 -17.36
CA ASP A 198 -4.76 4.95 -16.09
C ASP A 198 -5.32 6.39 -16.08
N LEU A 199 -6.63 6.52 -15.83
CA LEU A 199 -7.31 7.81 -15.85
C LEU A 199 -6.83 8.74 -14.72
N THR A 200 -6.44 8.21 -13.56
CA THR A 200 -5.96 9.02 -12.43
C THR A 200 -4.66 9.74 -12.81
N ASN A 201 -3.75 9.04 -13.48
CA ASN A 201 -2.53 9.64 -14.02
C ASN A 201 -2.81 10.66 -15.11
N ALA A 202 -3.81 10.42 -15.97
CA ALA A 202 -4.23 11.38 -16.98
C ALA A 202 -4.84 12.65 -16.36
N LYS A 203 -5.70 12.52 -15.34
CA LYS A 203 -6.27 13.65 -14.59
C LYS A 203 -5.17 14.47 -13.92
N ASN A 204 -4.25 13.81 -13.20
CA ASN A 204 -3.09 14.46 -12.59
C ASN A 204 -2.20 15.18 -13.61
N CYS A 205 -2.06 14.65 -14.82
CA CYS A 205 -1.34 15.29 -15.91
C CYS A 205 -2.10 16.52 -16.43
N ALA A 206 -3.42 16.43 -16.63
CA ALA A 206 -4.25 17.57 -17.02
C ALA A 206 -4.22 18.69 -15.96
N ASP A 207 -4.32 18.35 -14.67
CA ASP A 207 -4.29 19.31 -13.57
C ASP A 207 -2.96 20.07 -13.46
N ARG A 208 -1.85 19.45 -13.88
CA ARG A 208 -0.52 20.08 -13.92
C ARG A 208 -0.30 20.97 -15.15
N ASN A 209 -1.14 20.83 -16.18
CA ASN A 209 -1.03 21.57 -17.43
C ASN A 209 -2.27 22.44 -17.61
N LYS A 210 -2.20 23.70 -17.18
CA LYS A 210 -3.34 24.64 -17.30
C LYS A 210 -3.82 24.74 -18.75
N GLY A 211 -5.13 24.62 -18.95
CA GLY A 211 -5.73 24.65 -20.28
C GLY A 211 -5.87 23.28 -20.94
N TYR A 212 -5.55 22.19 -20.24
CA TYR A 212 -5.63 20.83 -20.75
C TYR A 212 -6.80 20.03 -20.16
N SER A 213 -7.30 19.10 -20.98
CA SER A 213 -8.39 18.17 -20.69
C SER A 213 -7.92 16.73 -20.90
N VAL A 214 -8.64 15.77 -20.33
CA VAL A 214 -8.47 14.35 -20.63
C VAL A 214 -9.55 13.89 -21.60
N PHE A 215 -9.15 13.25 -22.69
CA PHE A 215 -10.02 12.63 -23.68
C PHE A 215 -9.77 11.12 -23.74
N ASP A 216 -10.79 10.34 -24.09
CA ASP A 216 -10.59 8.94 -24.48
C ASP A 216 -10.03 8.82 -25.90
N GLU A 217 -9.81 7.58 -26.36
CA GLU A 217 -9.22 7.29 -27.68
C GLU A 217 -10.18 7.59 -28.85
N GLY A 218 -11.49 7.68 -28.58
CA GLY A 218 -12.49 8.14 -29.54
C GLY A 218 -12.67 9.66 -29.57
N GLY A 219 -11.95 10.39 -28.71
CA GLY A 219 -12.03 11.84 -28.59
C GLY A 219 -13.14 12.37 -27.71
N LYS A 220 -13.81 11.50 -26.93
CA LYS A 220 -14.79 11.92 -25.93
C LYS A 220 -14.08 12.64 -24.80
N LEU A 221 -14.64 13.77 -24.36
CA LEU A 221 -14.15 14.48 -23.19
C LEU A 221 -14.46 13.70 -21.91
N ILE A 222 -13.42 13.33 -21.16
CA ILE A 222 -13.50 12.54 -19.92
C ILE A 222 -13.28 13.42 -18.69
N TYR A 223 -12.42 14.43 -18.81
CA TYR A 223 -12.14 15.39 -17.74
C TYR A 223 -11.96 16.78 -18.35
N PRO A 224 -12.86 17.74 -18.06
CA PRO A 224 -12.88 19.05 -18.68
C PRO A 224 -11.73 19.94 -18.20
N THR A 225 -11.43 20.96 -19.00
CA THR A 225 -10.41 21.96 -18.73
C THR A 225 -10.80 22.76 -17.48
N GLY A 226 -10.20 22.42 -16.33
CA GLY A 226 -10.56 23.00 -15.04
C GLY A 226 -11.70 22.30 -14.32
N GLY A 227 -11.88 20.97 -14.50
CA GLY A 227 -12.81 20.15 -13.72
C GLY A 227 -12.54 20.21 -12.21
N GLY A 228 -13.09 21.22 -11.55
CA GLY A 228 -12.83 21.55 -10.16
C GLY A 228 -13.17 20.45 -9.17
N SER A 229 -12.22 20.22 -8.26
CA SER A 229 -12.37 20.17 -6.80
C SER A 229 -13.71 19.70 -6.25
N ALA A 230 -13.69 18.55 -5.56
CA ALA A 230 -14.46 18.47 -4.32
C ALA A 230 -14.07 19.68 -3.47
N ASN A 231 -15.05 20.53 -3.14
CA ASN A 231 -14.85 21.79 -2.42
C ASN A 231 -14.55 21.49 -0.94
N THR A 232 -13.42 20.86 -0.68
CA THR A 232 -12.79 20.94 0.63
C THR A 232 -12.02 22.25 0.59
N ALA A 233 -12.48 23.26 1.32
CA ALA A 233 -11.70 24.47 1.54
C ALA A 233 -10.26 24.06 1.84
N THR A 234 -9.27 24.68 1.21
CA THR A 234 -7.86 24.33 1.41
C THR A 234 -7.14 25.46 2.11
N LYS A 235 -6.05 25.14 2.79
CA LYS A 235 -5.06 26.09 3.28
C LYS A 235 -3.78 25.95 2.47
N LYS A 236 -3.19 27.07 2.11
CA LYS A 236 -1.92 27.16 1.41
C LYS A 236 -0.79 27.29 2.41
N LEU A 237 0.26 26.50 2.22
CA LEU A 237 1.47 26.52 3.02
C LEU A 237 2.60 27.08 2.16
N VAL A 238 3.31 28.08 2.67
CA VAL A 238 4.39 28.77 1.97
C VAL A 238 5.64 28.81 2.84
N VAL A 239 6.72 28.17 2.38
CA VAL A 239 8.01 28.14 3.08
C VAL A 239 8.66 29.52 3.03
N GLN A 240 9.13 30.01 4.19
CA GLN A 240 9.74 31.33 4.35
C GLN A 240 11.27 31.30 4.42
N VAL A 241 11.87 30.10 4.53
CA VAL A 241 13.32 29.89 4.73
C VAL A 241 13.93 28.97 3.67
N ASN A 242 15.24 29.07 3.45
CA ASN A 242 15.97 28.13 2.61
C ASN A 242 16.44 26.90 3.40
N GLY A 243 16.51 25.74 2.74
CA GLY A 243 17.01 24.51 3.35
C GLY A 243 16.12 23.93 4.46
N LEU A 244 14.80 24.17 4.44
CA LEU A 244 13.88 23.59 5.40
C LEU A 244 13.85 22.06 5.25
N ASN A 245 14.35 21.35 6.25
CA ASN A 245 14.39 19.89 6.26
C ASN A 245 12.97 19.30 6.26
N ILE A 246 12.73 18.40 5.31
CA ILE A 246 11.54 17.56 5.26
C ILE A 246 11.91 16.23 5.88
N ARG A 247 11.11 15.76 6.82
CA ARG A 247 11.37 14.55 7.58
C ARG A 247 10.31 13.50 7.32
N ASN A 248 10.68 12.24 7.48
CA ASN A 248 9.75 11.12 7.29
C ASN A 248 8.64 11.04 8.36
N ARG A 249 8.75 11.83 9.43
CA ARG A 249 7.76 11.93 10.51
C ARG A 249 7.81 13.34 11.13
N PRO A 250 6.77 13.80 11.84
CA PRO A 250 6.75 15.09 12.51
C PRO A 250 7.61 15.05 13.80
N SER A 251 8.93 15.05 13.66
CA SER A 251 9.88 15.04 14.78
C SER A 251 11.25 15.53 14.34
N LEU A 252 11.97 16.25 15.20
CA LEU A 252 13.36 16.67 14.95
C LEU A 252 14.31 15.48 14.80
N ASN A 253 13.96 14.34 15.39
CA ASN A 253 14.69 13.08 15.26
C ASN A 253 14.27 12.26 14.01
N GLY A 254 13.29 12.74 13.23
CA GLY A 254 12.92 12.13 11.96
C GLY A 254 14.03 12.27 10.93
N THR A 255 14.24 11.25 10.09
CA THR A 255 15.24 11.29 9.02
C THR A 255 14.89 12.38 8.02
N VAL A 256 15.86 13.22 7.64
CA VAL A 256 15.68 14.17 6.54
C VAL A 256 15.54 13.39 5.23
N VAL A 257 14.39 13.53 4.57
CA VAL A 257 14.04 12.88 3.29
C VAL A 257 14.01 13.85 2.11
N GLY A 258 14.28 15.13 2.38
CA GLY A 258 14.37 16.18 1.37
C GLY A 258 14.48 17.55 2.03
N THR A 259 14.55 18.58 1.21
CA THR A 259 14.58 19.98 1.67
C THR A 259 13.67 20.84 0.80
N TYR A 260 13.10 21.88 1.41
CA TYR A 260 12.42 22.95 0.69
C TYR A 260 13.17 24.27 0.84
N ASN A 261 13.11 25.09 -0.20
CA ASN A 261 13.63 26.44 -0.20
C ASN A 261 12.50 27.47 -0.10
N LYS A 262 12.84 28.73 0.20
CA LYS A 262 11.90 29.83 0.37
C LYS A 262 11.04 29.97 -0.89
N GLY A 263 9.73 30.12 -0.69
CA GLY A 263 8.75 30.20 -1.77
C GLY A 263 8.20 28.86 -2.25
N ALA A 264 8.70 27.71 -1.75
CA ALA A 264 8.05 26.43 -1.98
C ALA A 264 6.63 26.46 -1.39
N THR A 265 5.65 25.94 -2.15
CA THR A 265 4.24 25.95 -1.73
C THR A 265 3.55 24.62 -1.94
N TRP A 266 2.59 24.32 -1.07
CA TRP A 266 1.61 23.24 -1.27
C TRP A 266 0.30 23.60 -0.59
N THR A 267 -0.74 22.81 -0.84
CA THR A 267 -2.04 22.95 -0.20
C THR A 267 -2.36 21.72 0.65
N LEU A 268 -3.08 21.95 1.74
CA LEU A 268 -3.69 20.91 2.56
C LEU A 268 -5.21 21.17 2.63
N PRO A 269 -6.03 20.13 2.83
CA PRO A 269 -7.40 20.32 3.27
C PRO A 269 -7.47 21.25 4.50
N LYS A 270 -8.43 22.16 4.56
CA LYS A 270 -8.56 23.14 5.66
C LYS A 270 -8.71 22.44 7.01
N ASP A 271 -9.37 21.29 7.03
CA ASP A 271 -9.59 20.40 8.19
C ASP A 271 -8.39 19.51 8.55
N GLU A 272 -7.33 19.46 7.72
CA GLU A 272 -6.11 18.70 8.03
C GLU A 272 -5.47 19.20 9.33
N LYS A 273 -5.29 18.33 10.32
CA LYS A 273 -4.69 18.73 11.60
C LYS A 273 -3.16 18.81 11.50
N LEU A 274 -2.59 19.88 12.03
CA LEU A 274 -1.15 19.98 12.25
C LEU A 274 -0.76 19.12 13.47
N THR A 275 0.44 18.56 13.44
CA THR A 275 0.94 17.69 14.53
C THR A 275 1.86 18.48 15.44
N ILE A 276 1.67 18.42 16.76
CA ILE A 276 2.59 19.01 17.73
C ILE A 276 3.53 17.92 18.23
N ALA A 277 4.83 18.12 18.08
CA ALA A 277 5.86 17.20 18.54
C ALA A 277 7.22 17.90 18.68
N ASP A 278 8.00 17.49 19.68
CA ASP A 278 9.34 18.03 19.98
C ASP A 278 9.37 19.56 20.20
N GLY A 279 8.26 20.15 20.65
CA GLY A 279 8.11 21.59 20.79
C GLY A 279 7.81 22.34 19.49
N TRP A 280 7.61 21.63 18.38
CA TRP A 280 7.29 22.20 17.06
C TRP A 280 5.90 21.80 16.58
N VAL A 281 5.29 22.69 15.81
CA VAL A 281 4.14 22.40 14.97
C VAL A 281 4.65 21.84 13.64
N TRP A 282 4.08 20.74 13.18
CA TRP A 282 4.47 20.04 11.95
C TRP A 282 3.31 19.98 10.97
N ALA A 283 3.61 20.31 9.72
CA ALA A 283 2.69 20.13 8.61
C ALA A 283 3.12 18.94 7.75
N ARG A 284 2.13 18.17 7.28
CA ARG A 284 2.36 17.22 6.19
C ARG A 284 2.65 17.99 4.90
N CYS A 285 3.59 17.50 4.11
CA CYS A 285 3.89 17.98 2.78
C CYS A 285 3.99 16.78 1.81
N PRO A 286 4.10 17.01 0.49
CA PRO A 286 4.07 15.94 -0.52
C PRO A 286 5.05 14.80 -0.30
N ILE A 287 6.21 15.08 0.30
CA ILE A 287 7.30 14.10 0.49
C ILE A 287 7.65 13.84 1.96
N GLY A 288 6.82 14.28 2.91
CA GLY A 288 7.03 14.02 4.33
C GLY A 288 6.35 15.04 5.25
N TYR A 289 7.10 15.52 6.24
CA TYR A 289 6.68 16.51 7.23
C TYR A 289 7.73 17.59 7.38
N CYS A 290 7.32 18.85 7.50
CA CYS A 290 8.21 19.96 7.79
C CYS A 290 7.70 20.73 9.00
N ALA A 291 8.64 21.28 9.77
CA ALA A 291 8.31 22.14 10.90
C ALA A 291 7.73 23.46 10.36
N VAL A 292 6.56 23.83 10.88
CA VAL A 292 5.90 25.11 10.65
C VAL A 292 6.56 26.18 11.51
N GLY A 293 6.77 25.88 12.79
CA GLY A 293 7.29 26.82 13.77
C GLY A 293 7.18 26.25 15.18
N LYS A 294 7.59 27.03 16.19
CA LYS A 294 7.51 26.60 17.59
C LYS A 294 6.06 26.54 18.06
N THR A 295 5.79 25.68 19.04
CA THR A 295 4.43 25.51 19.57
C THR A 295 4.09 26.62 20.55
N THR A 296 3.69 27.80 20.05
CA THR A 296 3.29 28.95 20.88
C THR A 296 1.77 29.12 21.01
N GLY A 297 1.00 28.31 20.27
CA GLY A 297 -0.47 28.35 20.25
C GLY A 297 -1.08 29.38 19.28
N LYS A 298 -0.25 30.13 18.56
CA LYS A 298 -0.64 31.08 17.51
C LYS A 298 0.41 31.10 16.40
N THR A 299 0.12 31.75 15.28
CA THR A 299 1.13 32.01 14.24
C THR A 299 2.12 33.05 14.73
N GLU A 300 3.41 32.81 14.50
CA GLU A 300 4.49 33.73 14.87
C GLU A 300 5.20 34.30 13.63
N PRO A 301 5.79 35.51 13.71
CA PRO A 301 6.52 36.12 12.58
C PRO A 301 7.74 35.31 12.12
N ASP A 302 8.29 34.45 12.97
CA ASP A 302 9.46 33.60 12.69
C ASP A 302 9.08 32.16 12.28
N ASP A 303 7.79 31.88 12.04
CA ASP A 303 7.35 30.60 11.49
C ASP A 303 8.02 30.34 10.12
N TYR A 304 8.57 29.14 9.97
CA TYR A 304 9.18 28.68 8.72
C TYR A 304 8.16 28.49 7.60
N ILE A 305 6.88 28.37 7.94
CA ILE A 305 5.78 28.18 6.99
C ILE A 305 4.63 29.12 7.34
N LEU A 306 4.24 29.95 6.39
CA LEU A 306 2.99 30.70 6.46
C LEU A 306 1.82 29.83 5.99
N ILE A 307 0.73 29.83 6.74
CA ILE A 307 -0.50 29.09 6.45
C ILE A 307 -1.63 30.10 6.21
N SER A 308 -2.25 30.09 5.03
CA SER A 308 -3.36 30.98 4.66
C SER A 308 -4.51 30.28 3.95
#